data_AF-A0A382U311-F1
#
_entry.id   AF-A0A382U311-F1
#
_cell.length_a   1.000
_cell.length_b   1.000
_cell.length_c   1.000
_cell.angle_alpha   90.00
_cell.angle_beta   90.00
_cell.angle_gamma   90.00
#
_symmetry.space_group_name_H-M   'P 1'
#
loop_
_entity.id
_entity.type
_entity.pdbx_description
1 polymer ?
#
loop_
_entity_poly.entity_id
_entity_poly.type
_entity_poly.pdbx_seq_one_letter_code
_entity_poly.pdbx_strand_id
1 'polypeptide(L)'
;MATKKRMSKRTKRDNVKSRRNFMRQAVLGSAGATAAALGTAGVANAAEEDVKPIAVPSEFEKAKRATLPTVDFPMSGAQVFARACKEEGVKGLFCCPGNYDVVHAIMDTGIPTYSGRHEGSLCHAADAFCR
;
A
#
# COMPACT_ATOMS: atom_id res chain seq x y z
N MET A 1 42.41 3.21 -25.70
CA MET A 1 41.12 2.52 -25.86
C MET A 1 40.12 3.12 -24.88
N ALA A 2 39.17 3.91 -25.35
CA ALA A 2 38.21 4.64 -24.51
C ALA A 2 36.91 3.83 -24.34
N THR A 3 36.56 3.51 -23.10
CA THR A 3 35.35 2.74 -22.73
C THR A 3 34.11 3.64 -22.78
N LYS A 4 33.21 3.34 -23.71
CA LYS A 4 31.96 4.09 -23.95
C LYS A 4 30.90 3.74 -22.89
N LYS A 5 30.64 4.68 -21.98
CA LYS A 5 29.61 4.59 -20.92
C LYS A 5 28.21 4.51 -21.56
N ARG A 6 27.50 3.39 -21.43
CA ARG A 6 26.11 3.22 -21.91
C ARG A 6 25.15 3.99 -20.98
N MET A 7 24.57 5.09 -21.47
CA MET A 7 23.45 5.76 -20.81
C MET A 7 22.16 4.96 -21.02
N SER A 8 21.51 4.58 -19.92
CA SER A 8 20.16 4.04 -19.93
C SER A 8 19.15 5.14 -20.26
N LYS A 9 18.45 5.01 -21.39
CA LYS A 9 17.37 5.92 -21.81
C LYS A 9 16.19 5.73 -20.84
N ARG A 10 16.01 6.68 -19.93
CA ARG A 10 14.79 6.83 -19.12
C ARG A 10 13.62 7.08 -20.08
N THR A 11 12.74 6.09 -20.23
CA THR A 11 11.53 6.22 -21.04
C THR A 11 10.67 7.35 -20.48
N LYS A 12 10.48 8.38 -21.31
CA LYS A 12 9.56 9.49 -21.07
C LYS A 12 8.17 8.88 -20.89
N ARG A 13 7.60 8.98 -19.68
CA ARG A 13 6.19 8.62 -19.49
C ARG A 13 5.38 9.63 -20.30
N ASP A 14 4.95 9.21 -21.47
CA ASP A 14 4.01 9.98 -22.26
C ASP A 14 2.79 10.30 -21.41
N ASN A 15 2.30 11.50 -21.64
CA ASN A 15 1.28 12.23 -20.91
C ASN A 15 -0.01 11.40 -20.77
N VAL A 16 -0.05 10.48 -19.80
CA VAL A 16 -1.26 9.72 -19.46
C VAL A 16 -2.25 10.74 -18.92
N LYS A 17 -3.26 11.06 -19.73
CA LYS A 17 -4.35 11.99 -19.37
C LYS A 17 -4.96 11.54 -18.04
N SER A 18 -4.57 12.23 -16.96
CA SER A 18 -5.06 11.95 -15.61
C SER A 18 -6.57 12.14 -15.56
N ARG A 19 -7.29 11.25 -14.86
CA ARG A 19 -8.74 11.37 -14.61
C ARG A 19 -9.09 12.77 -14.06
N ARG A 20 -8.17 13.37 -13.30
CA ARG A 20 -8.29 14.72 -12.75
C ARG A 20 -8.26 15.81 -13.84
N ASN A 21 -7.44 15.66 -14.88
CA ASN A 21 -7.43 16.58 -16.03
C ASN A 21 -8.67 16.40 -16.91
N PHE A 22 -9.16 15.17 -17.04
CA PHE A 22 -10.43 14.89 -17.73
C PHE A 22 -11.62 15.58 -17.03
N MET A 23 -11.70 15.48 -15.69
CA MET A 23 -12.74 16.19 -14.91
C MET A 23 -12.64 17.72 -15.02
N ARG A 24 -11.42 18.28 -15.05
CA ARG A 24 -11.20 19.72 -15.31
C ARG A 24 -11.75 20.16 -16.67
N GLN A 25 -11.52 19.36 -17.71
CA GLN A 25 -11.98 19.67 -19.06
C GLN A 25 -13.50 19.52 -19.19
N ALA A 26 -14.12 18.58 -18.46
CA ALA A 26 -15.57 18.41 -18.43
C ALA A 26 -16.29 19.59 -17.75
N VAL A 27 -15.74 20.13 -16.65
CA VAL A 27 -16.26 21.33 -15.98
C VAL A 27 -16.16 22.58 -16.86
N LEU A 28 -15.13 22.64 -17.72
CA LEU A 28 -14.93 23.75 -18.66
C LEU A 28 -15.64 23.55 -20.02
N GLY A 29 -16.06 22.33 -20.35
CA GLY A 29 -16.30 21.92 -21.75
C GLY A 29 -17.73 21.54 -22.13
N SER A 30 -18.67 21.34 -21.20
CA SER A 30 -20.04 21.00 -21.59
C SER A 30 -21.08 21.49 -20.58
N ALA A 31 -21.85 22.50 -20.99
CA ALA A 31 -23.19 22.81 -20.49
C ALA A 31 -23.35 23.15 -18.99
N GLY A 32 -22.54 24.06 -18.46
CA GLY A 32 -22.65 24.49 -17.05
C GLY A 32 -22.26 25.93 -16.75
N ALA A 33 -22.44 26.87 -17.69
CA ALA A 33 -22.18 28.30 -17.45
C ALA A 33 -23.15 28.95 -16.43
N THR A 34 -24.13 28.22 -15.90
CA THR A 34 -25.15 28.75 -14.98
C THR A 34 -24.98 28.34 -13.51
N ALA A 35 -23.91 27.61 -13.15
CA ALA A 35 -23.58 27.32 -11.74
C ALA A 35 -22.37 28.13 -11.21
N ALA A 36 -21.82 29.04 -12.02
CA ALA A 36 -20.65 29.85 -11.66
C ALA A 36 -20.99 31.16 -10.93
N ALA A 37 -22.25 31.37 -10.51
CA ALA A 37 -22.66 32.63 -9.86
C ALA A 37 -22.70 32.57 -8.32
N LEU A 38 -22.52 31.41 -7.67
CA LEU A 38 -22.73 31.28 -6.21
C LEU A 38 -21.52 30.81 -5.38
N GLY A 39 -20.31 30.73 -5.94
CA GLY A 39 -19.16 30.17 -5.21
C GLY A 39 -17.77 30.69 -5.59
N THR A 40 -17.68 31.78 -6.34
CA THR A 40 -16.44 32.25 -6.98
C THR A 40 -15.35 32.77 -6.03
N ALA A 41 -15.63 32.95 -4.74
CA ALA A 41 -14.60 33.40 -3.78
C ALA A 41 -13.77 32.25 -3.15
N GLY A 42 -14.28 31.01 -3.13
CA GLY A 42 -13.61 29.88 -2.47
C GLY A 42 -12.79 28.99 -3.40
N VAL A 43 -13.15 28.90 -4.68
CA VAL A 43 -12.56 27.94 -5.62
C VAL A 43 -11.31 28.49 -6.33
N ALA A 44 -11.19 29.82 -6.43
CA ALA A 44 -10.03 30.46 -7.06
C ALA A 44 -8.76 30.37 -6.19
N ASN A 45 -8.89 30.31 -4.86
CA ASN A 45 -7.75 30.22 -3.94
C ASN A 45 -7.26 28.78 -3.70
N ALA A 46 -7.97 27.75 -4.18
CA ALA A 46 -7.53 26.36 -4.11
C ALA A 46 -6.63 25.95 -5.30
N ALA A 47 -6.29 26.90 -6.18
CA ALA A 47 -5.74 26.62 -7.51
C ALA A 47 -4.24 26.88 -7.68
N GLU A 48 -3.49 27.26 -6.63
CA GLU A 48 -2.05 27.53 -6.74
C GLU A 48 -1.14 26.79 -5.74
N GLU A 49 -1.66 25.87 -4.92
CA GLU A 49 -0.74 24.91 -4.30
C GLU A 49 -0.51 23.77 -5.28
N ASP A 50 0.67 23.79 -5.91
CA ASP A 50 1.33 22.59 -6.40
C ASP A 50 1.39 21.60 -5.23
N VAL A 51 0.32 20.83 -5.05
CA VAL A 51 0.14 19.90 -3.94
C VAL A 51 1.33 18.96 -4.01
N LYS A 52 2.30 19.20 -3.13
CA LYS A 52 3.52 18.40 -3.06
C LYS A 52 3.09 16.94 -3.04
N PRO A 53 3.61 16.11 -3.96
CA PRO A 53 3.26 14.69 -3.99
C PRO A 53 3.43 14.11 -2.59
N ILE A 54 2.44 13.36 -2.10
CA ILE A 54 2.53 12.66 -0.82
C ILE A 54 3.78 11.79 -0.86
N ALA A 55 4.80 12.17 -0.09
CA ALA A 55 6.04 11.44 0.00
C ALA A 55 5.87 10.34 1.05
N VAL A 56 6.18 9.10 0.69
CA VAL A 56 6.26 8.00 1.66
C VAL A 56 7.49 8.23 2.53
N PRO A 57 7.36 8.23 3.87
CA PRO A 57 8.49 8.33 4.77
C PRO A 57 9.56 7.26 4.48
N SER A 58 10.84 7.65 4.55
CA SER A 58 11.97 6.76 4.22
C SER A 58 12.10 5.56 5.16
N GLU A 59 11.52 5.65 6.36
CA GLU A 59 11.42 4.57 7.34
C GLU A 59 10.71 3.33 6.79
N PHE A 60 9.69 3.47 5.94
CA PHE A 60 8.98 2.33 5.35
C PHE A 60 9.87 1.55 4.39
N GLU A 61 10.69 2.26 3.62
CA GLU A 61 11.66 1.63 2.73
C GLU A 61 12.80 0.97 3.51
N LYS A 62 13.16 1.51 4.68
CA LYS A 62 14.11 0.87 5.60
C LYS A 62 13.50 -0.40 6.21
N ALA A 63 12.25 -0.34 6.67
CA ALA A 63 11.54 -1.47 7.27
C ALA A 63 11.36 -2.62 6.29
N LYS A 64 11.00 -2.35 5.03
CA LYS A 64 10.90 -3.38 3.98
C LYS A 64 12.21 -4.14 3.71
N ARG A 65 13.36 -3.52 4.00
CA ARG A 65 14.70 -4.11 3.82
C ARG A 65 15.25 -4.72 5.10
N ALA A 66 14.57 -4.58 6.23
CA ALA A 66 15.03 -5.14 7.50
C ALA A 66 14.96 -6.66 7.42
N THR A 67 16.00 -7.32 7.93
CA THR A 67 15.99 -8.77 8.12
C THR A 67 14.98 -9.11 9.21
N LEU A 68 14.20 -10.15 8.97
CA LEU A 68 13.28 -10.70 9.96
C LEU A 68 14.06 -11.21 11.18
N PRO A 69 13.50 -11.10 12.39
CA PRO A 69 14.17 -11.60 13.59
C PRO A 69 14.32 -13.12 13.52
N THR A 70 15.46 -13.62 13.97
CA THR A 70 15.66 -15.05 14.24
C THR A 70 14.99 -15.38 15.57
N VAL A 71 14.01 -16.28 15.53
CA VAL A 71 13.27 -16.73 16.71
C VAL A 71 13.87 -18.05 17.19
N ASP A 72 14.54 -18.04 18.34
CA ASP A 72 15.16 -19.21 18.96
C ASP A 72 14.84 -19.27 20.46
N PHE A 73 15.12 -20.40 21.12
CA PHE A 73 14.80 -20.58 22.54
C PHE A 73 15.57 -19.62 23.45
N PRO A 74 14.94 -19.08 24.50
CA PRO A 74 13.55 -19.31 24.93
C PRO A 74 12.51 -18.55 24.09
N MET A 75 11.42 -19.22 23.73
CA MET A 75 10.33 -18.67 22.92
C MET A 75 9.04 -18.49 23.73
N SER A 76 8.24 -17.47 23.40
CA SER A 76 6.85 -17.35 23.86
C SER A 76 5.93 -18.34 23.13
N GLY A 77 4.73 -18.59 23.67
CA GLY A 77 3.75 -19.46 23.00
C GLY A 77 3.37 -18.97 21.59
N ALA A 78 3.29 -17.65 21.39
CA ALA A 78 3.02 -17.05 20.09
C ALA A 78 4.16 -17.30 19.08
N GLN A 79 5.41 -17.21 19.54
CA GLN A 79 6.60 -17.50 18.74
C GLN A 79 6.70 -18.98 18.36
N VAL A 80 6.38 -19.89 19.29
CA VAL A 80 6.30 -21.33 19.02
C VAL A 80 5.24 -21.62 17.94
N PHE A 81 4.05 -21.03 18.08
CA PHE A 81 2.97 -21.19 17.11
C PHE A 81 3.35 -20.65 15.73
N ALA A 82 3.92 -19.44 15.67
CA ALA A 82 4.36 -18.83 14.42
C ALA A 82 5.44 -19.65 13.71
N ARG A 83 6.41 -20.18 14.47
CA ARG A 83 7.44 -21.08 13.95
C ARG A 83 6.82 -22.35 13.36
N ALA A 84 5.88 -22.98 14.06
CA ALA A 84 5.17 -24.15 13.54
C ALA A 84 4.43 -23.83 12.24
N CYS A 85 3.70 -22.71 12.16
CA CYS A 85 3.05 -22.28 10.90
C CYS A 85 4.05 -22.08 9.75
N LYS A 86 5.24 -21.54 10.04
CA LYS A 86 6.30 -21.36 9.04
C LYS A 86 6.84 -22.69 8.54
N GLU A 87 7.08 -23.63 9.45
CA GLU A 87 7.57 -24.99 9.15
C GLU A 87 6.53 -25.80 8.35
N GLU A 88 5.25 -25.65 8.66
CA GLU A 88 4.12 -26.23 7.89
C GLU A 88 3.86 -25.52 6.54
N GLY A 89 4.61 -24.45 6.24
CA GLY A 89 4.54 -23.79 4.95
C GLY A 89 3.34 -22.86 4.74
N VAL A 90 2.70 -22.39 5.82
CA VAL A 90 1.62 -21.40 5.77
C VAL A 90 2.07 -20.17 4.97
N LYS A 91 1.24 -19.74 4.01
CA LYS A 91 1.58 -18.65 3.06
C LYS A 91 0.90 -17.32 3.37
N GLY A 92 -0.07 -17.29 4.27
CA GLY A 92 -0.75 -16.07 4.69
C GLY A 92 -1.66 -16.33 5.88
N LEU A 93 -1.87 -15.30 6.70
CA LEU A 93 -2.83 -15.28 7.79
C LEU A 93 -3.94 -14.30 7.46
N PHE A 94 -5.20 -14.71 7.62
CA PHE A 94 -6.37 -13.83 7.49
C PHE A 94 -7.08 -13.79 8.83
N CYS A 95 -7.05 -12.66 9.53
CA CYS A 95 -7.65 -12.55 10.85
C CYS A 95 -8.17 -11.15 11.19
N CYS A 96 -9.26 -11.09 11.95
CA CYS A 96 -9.66 -9.84 12.59
C CYS A 96 -8.67 -9.49 13.71
N PRO A 97 -8.48 -8.20 13.98
CA PRO A 97 -7.53 -7.77 15.01
C PRO A 97 -8.03 -8.17 16.40
N GLY A 98 -7.11 -8.61 17.27
CA GLY A 98 -7.45 -8.94 18.66
C GLY A 98 -6.25 -9.48 19.43
N ASN A 99 -5.64 -10.56 18.93
CA ASN A 99 -4.43 -11.13 19.52
C ASN A 99 -3.18 -10.66 18.74
N TYR A 100 -2.67 -9.49 19.10
CA TYR A 100 -1.53 -8.89 18.41
C TYR A 100 -0.22 -9.63 18.65
N ASP A 101 -0.05 -10.33 19.78
CA ASP A 101 1.16 -11.11 20.05
C ASP A 101 1.33 -12.22 19.01
N VAL A 102 0.25 -12.93 18.68
CA VAL A 102 0.25 -13.97 17.64
C VAL A 102 0.42 -13.37 16.25
N VAL A 103 -0.29 -12.29 15.95
CA VAL A 103 -0.21 -11.63 14.62
C VAL A 103 1.21 -11.11 14.36
N HIS A 104 1.83 -10.46 15.34
CA HIS A 104 3.20 -9.96 15.26
C HIS A 104 4.20 -11.11 15.14
N ALA A 105 4.07 -12.15 15.96
CA ALA A 105 4.94 -13.32 15.85
C ALA A 105 4.85 -14.00 14.48
N ILE A 106 3.66 -14.10 13.88
CA ILE A 106 3.49 -14.64 12.52
C ILE A 106 4.15 -13.75 11.47
N MET A 107 3.96 -12.43 11.55
CA MET A 107 4.64 -11.48 10.65
C MET A 107 6.16 -11.57 10.74
N ASP A 108 6.69 -11.77 11.95
CA ASP A 108 8.13 -11.90 12.21
C ASP A 108 8.74 -13.15 11.54
N THR A 109 7.94 -14.18 11.23
CA THR A 109 8.39 -15.32 10.40
C THR A 109 8.32 -15.06 8.89
N GLY A 110 7.85 -13.88 8.50
CA GLY A 110 7.68 -13.45 7.11
C GLY A 110 6.41 -13.96 6.45
N ILE A 111 5.41 -14.38 7.23
CA ILE A 111 4.09 -14.73 6.71
C ILE A 111 3.26 -13.44 6.63
N PRO A 112 2.74 -13.06 5.45
CA PRO A 112 1.91 -11.88 5.32
C PRO A 112 0.59 -12.06 6.08
N THR A 113 0.21 -11.04 6.84
CA THR A 113 -1.04 -11.03 7.61
C THR A 113 -2.01 -10.02 7.01
N TYR A 114 -3.20 -10.49 6.62
CA TYR A 114 -4.30 -9.70 6.09
C TYR A 114 -5.38 -9.56 7.15
N SER A 115 -5.85 -8.33 7.36
CA SER A 115 -6.87 -8.05 8.37
C SER A 115 -8.11 -7.41 7.76
N GLY A 116 -9.22 -7.54 8.48
CA GLY A 116 -10.53 -7.08 8.08
C GLY A 116 -11.43 -6.85 9.30
N ARG A 117 -12.65 -6.38 9.03
CA ARG A 117 -13.61 -6.01 10.09
C ARG A 117 -14.51 -7.16 10.56
N HIS A 118 -14.57 -8.25 9.79
CA HIS A 118 -15.49 -9.34 10.05
C HIS A 118 -14.84 -10.69 9.71
N GLU A 119 -14.84 -11.61 10.67
CA GLU A 119 -14.15 -12.90 10.60
C GLU A 119 -14.71 -13.79 9.48
N GLY A 120 -16.03 -13.74 9.24
CA GLY A 120 -16.68 -14.47 8.15
C GLY A 120 -16.07 -14.15 6.78
N SER A 121 -15.89 -12.86 6.47
CA SER A 121 -15.27 -12.43 5.21
C SER A 121 -13.81 -12.87 5.09
N LEU A 122 -13.07 -12.89 6.20
CA LEU A 122 -11.67 -13.35 6.22
C LEU A 122 -11.55 -14.86 6.07
N CYS A 123 -12.50 -15.62 6.61
CA CYS A 123 -12.58 -17.07 6.39
C CYS A 123 -12.81 -17.39 4.90
N HIS A 124 -13.73 -16.67 4.24
CA HIS A 124 -13.90 -16.80 2.79
C HIS A 124 -12.66 -16.39 2.00
N ALA A 125 -11.96 -15.33 2.43
CA ALA A 125 -10.71 -14.90 1.79
C ALA A 125 -9.60 -15.96 1.95
N ALA A 126 -9.50 -16.60 3.11
CA ALA A 126 -8.56 -17.69 3.35
C ALA A 126 -8.87 -18.92 2.49
N ASP A 127 -10.14 -19.34 2.40
CA ASP A 127 -10.55 -20.44 1.51
C ASP A 127 -10.21 -20.14 0.05
N ALA A 128 -10.52 -18.92 -0.43
CA ALA A 128 -10.17 -18.50 -1.79
C ALA A 128 -8.65 -18.45 -2.03
N PHE A 129 -7.85 -18.09 -1.02
CA PHE A 129 -6.39 -18.05 -1.14
C PHE A 129 -5.75 -19.44 -1.15
N CYS A 130 -6.39 -20.42 -0.52
CA CYS A 130 -5.91 -21.80 -0.50
C CYS A 130 -6.17 -22.57 -1.81
N ARG A 131 -7.10 -22.11 -2.63
CA ARG A 131 -7.48 -22.73 -3.92
C ARG A 131 -6.62 -22.22 -5.06
#